data_AF-A0A850PC78-F1
#
_entry.id   AF-A0A850PC78-F1
#
_cell.length_a   1.000
_cell.length_b   1.000
_cell.length_c   1.000
_cell.angle_alpha   90.00
_cell.angle_beta   90.00
_cell.angle_gamma   90.00
#
_symmetry.space_group_name_H-M   'P 1'
#
loop_
_entity.id
_entity.type
_entity.pdbx_description
1 polymer ?
#
loop_
_entity_poly.entity_id
_entity_poly.type
_entity_poly.pdbx_seq_one_letter_code
_entity_poly.pdbx_strand_id
1 'polypeptide(L)'
;MTQHGATQARPFAGTGPQGHRGRMRDRVLGAGPASLADYEILEMLLFFGIARRDTKPLAKALINRFGSLSAVLLAPGPALMDEGVPEGAIRPLRLPVFAARRLAGPEP
;
A
#
# COMPACT_ATOMS: atom_id res chain seq x y z
N MET A 1 22.73 -23.98 15.02
CA MET A 1 21.95 -22.81 15.50
C MET A 1 22.14 -21.70 14.48
N THR A 2 21.20 -21.55 13.53
CA THR A 2 21.32 -20.60 12.41
C THR A 2 20.42 -19.40 12.71
N GLN A 3 21.03 -18.26 13.05
CA GLN A 3 20.30 -17.03 13.34
C GLN A 3 19.69 -16.44 12.07
N HIS A 4 18.36 -16.22 12.09
CA HIS A 4 17.65 -15.45 11.07
C HIS A 4 17.80 -13.96 11.36
N GLY A 5 18.50 -13.24 10.49
CA GLY A 5 18.65 -11.79 10.56
C GLY A 5 17.35 -11.08 10.20
N ALA A 6 16.65 -10.55 11.20
CA ALA A 6 15.49 -9.69 11.00
C ALA A 6 15.91 -8.39 10.30
N THR A 7 15.38 -8.16 9.10
CA THR A 7 15.54 -6.88 8.39
C THR A 7 14.76 -5.81 9.14
N GLN A 8 15.46 -4.98 9.92
CA GLN A 8 14.84 -3.83 10.59
C GLN A 8 14.47 -2.76 9.56
N ALA A 9 13.18 -2.55 9.33
CA ALA A 9 12.65 -1.47 8.52
C ALA A 9 12.89 -0.12 9.21
N ARG A 10 13.67 0.76 8.57
CA ARG A 10 13.94 2.12 9.05
C ARG A 10 12.69 3.00 8.93
N PRO A 11 12.43 3.93 9.88
CA PRO A 11 11.30 4.84 9.79
C PRO A 11 11.48 5.86 8.64
N PHE A 12 10.51 5.91 7.73
CA PHE A 12 10.55 6.78 6.55
C PHE A 12 10.16 8.25 6.84
N ALA A 13 10.85 9.20 6.21
CA ALA A 13 10.63 10.64 6.35
C ALA A 13 9.25 11.15 5.84
N GLY A 14 8.76 12.25 6.41
CA GLY A 14 7.50 12.92 6.06
C GLY A 14 7.61 13.87 4.85
N THR A 15 6.56 14.00 4.04
CA THR A 15 6.48 14.94 2.90
C THR A 15 5.15 15.70 3.03
N GLY A 16 5.16 17.04 2.93
CA GLY A 16 4.01 17.90 3.27
C GLY A 16 2.76 17.75 2.40
N PRO A 17 1.59 18.30 2.83
CA PRO A 17 0.27 17.83 2.40
C PRO A 17 -0.17 18.28 1.00
N GLN A 18 0.29 19.44 0.51
CA GLN A 18 -0.18 19.99 -0.77
C GLN A 18 0.56 19.34 -1.95
N GLY A 19 -0.19 18.81 -2.91
CA GLY A 19 0.37 18.18 -4.12
C GLY A 19 1.06 16.83 -3.91
N HIS A 20 1.00 16.24 -2.71
CA HIS A 20 1.64 14.95 -2.38
C HIS A 20 1.18 13.82 -3.32
N ARG A 21 -0.15 13.71 -3.52
CA ARG A 21 -0.75 12.69 -4.39
C ARG A 21 -0.27 12.82 -5.85
N GLY A 22 -0.18 14.05 -6.33
CA GLY A 22 0.34 14.36 -7.67
C GLY A 22 1.80 13.93 -7.82
N ARG A 23 2.66 14.39 -6.90
CA ARG A 23 4.09 14.05 -6.92
C ARG A 23 4.36 12.54 -6.84
N MET A 24 3.60 11.79 -6.04
CA MET A 24 3.75 10.33 -5.98
C MET A 24 3.38 9.67 -7.31
N ARG A 25 2.25 10.08 -7.91
CA ARG A 25 1.84 9.57 -9.22
C ARG A 25 2.85 9.90 -10.31
N ASP A 26 3.33 11.14 -10.35
CA ASP A 26 4.31 11.57 -11.34
C ASP A 26 5.63 10.82 -11.18
N ARG A 27 6.04 10.52 -9.93
CA ARG A 27 7.23 9.70 -9.65
C ARG A 27 7.07 8.27 -10.15
N VAL A 28 5.93 7.61 -9.89
CA VAL A 28 5.67 6.24 -10.38
C VAL A 28 5.66 6.20 -11.90
N LEU A 29 5.01 7.17 -12.54
CA LEU A 29 4.92 7.21 -14.01
C LEU A 29 6.24 7.57 -14.67
N GLY A 30 7.08 8.40 -14.04
CA GLY A 30 8.36 8.84 -14.59
C GLY A 30 9.56 7.93 -14.28
N ALA A 31 9.62 7.37 -13.08
CA ALA A 31 10.76 6.60 -12.58
C ALA A 31 10.42 5.12 -12.31
N GLY A 32 9.19 4.70 -12.58
CA GLY A 32 8.71 3.34 -12.37
C GLY A 32 8.32 3.03 -10.91
N PRO A 33 7.72 1.85 -10.66
CA PRO A 33 7.16 1.50 -9.35
C PRO A 33 8.23 1.33 -8.26
N ALA A 34 9.47 0.97 -8.61
CA ALA A 34 10.58 0.84 -7.65
C ALA A 34 11.02 2.19 -7.03
N SER A 35 10.50 3.31 -7.54
CA SER A 35 10.76 4.64 -6.99
C SER A 35 9.91 5.00 -5.76
N LEU A 36 8.96 4.13 -5.38
CA LEU A 36 8.14 4.28 -4.19
C LEU A 36 8.44 3.17 -3.19
N ALA A 37 8.36 3.51 -1.91
CA ALA A 37 8.27 2.51 -0.86
C ALA A 37 6.88 1.83 -0.86
N ASP A 38 6.81 0.59 -0.36
CA ASP A 38 5.57 -0.18 -0.26
C ASP A 38 4.41 0.58 0.40
N TYR A 39 4.69 1.31 1.49
CA TYR A 39 3.66 2.09 2.17
C TYR A 39 3.19 3.29 1.32
N GLU A 40 4.02 3.83 0.43
CA GLU A 40 3.62 4.93 -0.47
C GLU A 40 2.70 4.40 -1.57
N ILE A 41 2.96 3.20 -2.09
CA ILE A 41 2.06 2.50 -3.01
C ILE A 41 0.72 2.23 -2.31
N LEU A 42 0.76 1.71 -1.08
CA LEU A 42 -0.45 1.47 -0.28
C LEU A 42 -1.20 2.77 0.00
N GLU A 43 -0.50 3.85 0.34
CA GLU A 43 -1.07 5.18 0.53
C GLU A 43 -1.83 5.64 -0.72
N MET A 44 -1.25 5.46 -1.90
CA MET A 44 -1.89 5.77 -3.18
C MET A 44 -3.17 4.95 -3.43
N LEU A 45 -3.21 3.68 -3.02
CA LEU A 45 -4.41 2.85 -3.17
C LEU A 45 -5.51 3.28 -2.18
N LEU A 46 -5.15 3.64 -0.94
CA LEU A 46 -6.09 4.11 0.07
C LEU A 46 -6.76 5.43 -0.32
N PHE A 47 -6.11 6.25 -1.14
CA PHE A 47 -6.67 7.50 -1.65
C PHE A 47 -8.00 7.35 -2.39
N PHE A 48 -8.23 6.21 -3.06
CA PHE A 48 -9.47 5.94 -3.80
C PHE A 48 -10.65 5.63 -2.87
N GLY A 49 -10.38 5.12 -1.67
CA GLY A 49 -11.40 4.77 -0.68
C GLY A 49 -11.55 5.76 0.47
N ILE A 50 -10.55 6.61 0.68
CA ILE A 50 -10.48 7.55 1.82
C ILE A 50 -10.27 8.97 1.28
N ALA A 51 -11.39 9.67 1.06
CA ALA A 51 -11.37 11.04 0.57
C ALA A 51 -10.91 12.02 1.67
N ARG A 52 -10.03 12.97 1.32
CA ARG A 52 -9.68 14.16 2.12
C ARG A 52 -9.17 13.85 3.55
N ARG A 53 -8.38 12.78 3.71
CA ARG A 53 -7.63 12.47 4.96
C ARG A 53 -6.17 12.14 4.68
N ASP A 54 -5.32 12.31 5.68
CA ASP A 54 -3.95 11.80 5.68
C ASP A 54 -3.99 10.27 5.87
N THR A 55 -3.61 9.52 4.84
CA THR A 55 -3.59 8.06 4.85
C THR A 55 -2.18 7.50 5.07
N LYS A 56 -1.16 8.35 5.19
CA LYS A 56 0.22 7.91 5.40
C LYS A 56 0.39 7.17 6.74
N PRO A 57 -0.15 7.63 7.88
CA PRO A 57 -0.07 6.88 9.13
C PRO A 57 -0.74 5.50 9.02
N LEU A 58 -1.91 5.42 8.39
CA LEU A 58 -2.63 4.17 8.19
C LEU A 58 -1.85 3.20 7.30
N ALA A 59 -1.31 3.68 6.18
CA ALA A 59 -0.50 2.85 5.29
C ALA A 59 0.73 2.25 6.00
N LYS A 60 1.44 3.06 6.80
CA LYS A 60 2.57 2.58 7.60
C LYS A 60 2.13 1.57 8.66
N ALA A 61 1.03 1.83 9.37
CA ALA A 61 0.51 0.92 10.39
C ALA A 61 0.15 -0.45 9.80
N LEU A 62 -0.53 -0.48 8.65
CA LEU A 62 -0.88 -1.71 7.95
C LEU A 62 0.36 -2.49 7.51
N ILE A 63 1.36 -1.83 6.93
CA ILE A 63 2.62 -2.51 6.56
C ILE A 63 3.31 -3.09 7.79
N ASN A 64 3.34 -2.36 8.90
CA ASN A 64 3.95 -2.85 10.14
C ASN A 64 3.16 -4.04 10.74
N ARG A 65 1.82 -4.02 10.69
CA ARG A 65 0.98 -5.10 11.22
C ARG A 65 1.02 -6.36 10.36
N PHE A 66 0.93 -6.22 9.04
CA PHE A 66 0.82 -7.36 8.12
C PHE A 66 2.17 -7.79 7.52
N GLY A 67 3.21 -6.96 7.64
CA GLY A 67 4.60 -7.29 7.31
C GLY A 67 5.04 -6.97 5.87
N SER A 68 4.12 -6.84 4.91
CA SER A 68 4.45 -6.50 3.52
C SER A 68 3.26 -5.90 2.78
N LEU A 69 3.52 -5.22 1.65
CA LEU A 69 2.45 -4.75 0.76
C LEU A 69 1.54 -5.91 0.31
N SER A 70 2.12 -7.02 -0.14
CA SER A 70 1.35 -8.20 -0.56
C SER A 70 0.47 -8.76 0.56
N ALA A 71 0.99 -8.79 1.79
CA ALA A 71 0.23 -9.28 2.94
C ALA A 71 -0.97 -8.37 3.24
N VAL A 72 -0.83 -7.05 3.13
CA VAL A 72 -1.97 -6.12 3.26
C VAL A 72 -3.01 -6.34 2.16
N LEU A 73 -2.59 -6.42 0.89
CA LEU A 73 -3.51 -6.58 -0.24
C LEU A 73 -4.26 -7.92 -0.23
N LEU A 74 -3.70 -8.94 0.40
CA LEU A 74 -4.28 -10.28 0.55
C LEU A 74 -4.99 -10.51 1.88
N ALA A 75 -4.78 -9.66 2.90
CA ALA A 75 -5.40 -9.79 4.22
C ALA A 75 -6.93 -9.86 4.13
N PRO A 76 -7.66 -10.58 5.02
CA PRO A 76 -9.12 -10.59 5.02
C PRO A 76 -9.72 -9.20 5.24
N GLY A 77 -10.89 -8.93 4.64
CA GLY A 77 -11.61 -7.66 4.83
C GLY A 77 -11.83 -7.29 6.31
N PRO A 78 -12.37 -8.21 7.15
CA PRO A 78 -12.52 -7.97 8.59
C PRO A 78 -11.24 -7.53 9.29
N ALA A 79 -10.11 -8.20 9.02
CA ALA A 79 -8.82 -7.85 9.63
C ALA A 79 -8.33 -6.44 9.23
N LEU A 80 -8.68 -5.96 8.03
CA LEU A 80 -8.37 -4.60 7.61
C LEU A 80 -9.29 -3.57 8.30
N MET A 81 -10.57 -3.92 8.50
CA MET A 81 -11.51 -3.06 9.22
C MET A 81 -11.12 -2.91 10.69
N ASP A 82 -10.61 -3.97 11.33
CA ASP A 82 -10.06 -3.92 12.69
C ASP A 82 -8.88 -2.93 12.82
N GLU A 83 -8.16 -2.65 11.73
CA GLU A 83 -7.10 -1.64 11.65
C GLU A 83 -7.59 -0.23 11.27
N GLY A 84 -8.91 -0.05 11.16
CA GLY A 84 -9.50 1.24 10.80
C GLY A 84 -9.52 1.53 9.29
N VAL A 85 -9.31 0.52 8.43
CA VAL A 85 -9.59 0.66 7.00
C VAL A 85 -11.11 0.69 6.81
N PRO A 86 -11.70 1.77 6.27
CA PRO A 86 -13.13 1.81 6.02
C PRO A 86 -13.49 0.80 4.93
N GLU A 87 -14.67 0.18 5.05
CA GLU A 87 -15.13 -0.85 4.11
C GLU A 87 -15.06 -0.40 2.65
N GLY A 88 -15.41 0.86 2.37
CA GLY A 88 -15.31 1.46 1.03
C GLY A 88 -13.90 1.47 0.44
N ALA A 89 -12.86 1.47 1.28
CA ALA A 89 -11.47 1.44 0.86
C ALA A 89 -10.92 0.03 0.62
N ILE A 90 -11.61 -1.03 1.03
CA ILE A 90 -11.16 -2.40 0.81
C ILE A 90 -11.19 -2.75 -0.68
N ARG A 91 -12.20 -2.27 -1.42
CA ARG A 91 -12.36 -2.56 -2.86
C ARG A 91 -11.15 -2.10 -3.69
N PRO A 92 -10.70 -0.84 -3.61
CA PRO A 92 -9.46 -0.39 -4.25
C PRO A 92 -8.23 -1.23 -3.94
N LEU A 93 -8.11 -1.77 -2.72
CA LEU A 93 -6.98 -2.63 -2.34
C LEU A 93 -7.00 -4.00 -3.05
N ARG A 94 -8.16 -4.47 -3.54
CA ARG A 94 -8.26 -5.76 -4.25
C ARG A 94 -7.97 -5.66 -5.74
N LEU A 95 -8.26 -4.52 -6.36
CA LEU A 95 -8.12 -4.35 -7.80
C LEU A 95 -6.71 -4.69 -8.31
N PRO A 96 -5.59 -4.28 -7.67
CA PRO A 96 -4.25 -4.65 -8.11
C PRO A 96 -4.01 -6.16 -8.10
N VAL A 97 -4.54 -6.88 -7.11
CA VAL A 97 -4.40 -8.35 -7.01
C VAL A 97 -5.14 -9.03 -8.16
N PHE A 98 -6.35 -8.58 -8.49
CA PHE A 98 -7.11 -9.12 -9.60
C PHE A 98 -6.44 -8.84 -10.95
N ALA A 99 -5.97 -7.61 -11.16
CA ALA A 99 -5.23 -7.24 -12.37
C ALA A 99 -3.95 -8.08 -12.52
N ALA A 100 -3.15 -8.21 -11.46
CA ALA A 100 -1.93 -9.02 -11.47
C ALA A 100 -2.20 -10.49 -11.80
N ARG A 101 -3.24 -11.09 -11.20
CA ARG A 101 -3.64 -12.47 -11.51
C ARG A 101 -4.07 -12.65 -12.96
N ARG A 102 -4.82 -11.68 -13.50
CA ARG A 102 -5.28 -11.72 -14.89
C ARG A 102 -4.14 -11.59 -15.90
N LEU A 103 -3.13 -10.77 -15.59
CA LEU A 103 -1.93 -10.57 -16.41
C LEU A 103 -0.93 -11.73 -16.29
N ALA A 104 -0.90 -12.43 -15.16
CA ALA A 104 -0.03 -13.59 -14.95
C ALA A 104 -0.60 -14.89 -15.53
N GLY A 105 -1.92 -14.94 -15.77
CA GLY A 105 -2.57 -16.03 -16.47
C GLY A 105 -2.44 -15.89 -18.00
N PRO A 106 -2.75 -16.95 -18.76
CA PRO A 106 -2.84 -16.84 -20.21
C PRO A 106 -3.89 -15.77 -20.59
N GLU A 107 -3.55 -14.93 -21.57
CA GLU A 107 -4.55 -14.10 -22.23
C GLU A 107 -5.57 -15.03 -22.92
N PRO A 108 -6.88 -14.75 -22.83
CA PRO A 108 -7.93 -15.49 -23.51
C PRO A 108 -7.79 -15.37 -25.03
#